data_AF-A0A6G3ZBT4-F1
#
_entry.id   AF-A0A6G3ZBT4-F1
#
_cell.length_a   1.000
_cell.length_b   1.000
_cell.length_c   1.000
_cell.angle_alpha   90.00
_cell.angle_beta   90.00
_cell.angle_gamma   90.00
#
_symmetry.space_group_name_H-M   'P 1'
#
loop_
_entity.id
_entity.type
_entity.pdbx_description
1 polymer ?
#
loop_
_entity_poly.entity_id
_entity_poly.type
_entity_poly.pdbx_seq_one_letter_code
_entity_poly.pdbx_strand_id
1 'polypeptide(L)'
;MGTVWELDFYSRPILDERNKKRWEVLISEGLQTVDTDPEKLFRYSKFLSNTEVNSIELKTAIQEAIDQAPAPPSRIRFFRFSMQNMITRACEELGIAASNMRTYVIVSMKFLQCMAKR
;
A
#
# COMPACT_ATOMS: atom_id res chain seq x y z
N MET A 1 -4.76 -1.87 -21.16
CA MET A 1 -5.57 -2.05 -19.94
C MET A 1 -4.61 -2.02 -18.78
N GLY A 2 -4.69 -0.98 -17.96
CA GLY A 2 -3.69 -0.68 -16.94
C GLY A 2 -4.03 -1.30 -15.59
N THR A 3 -3.05 -1.87 -14.91
CA THR A 3 -3.23 -2.39 -13.55
C THR A 3 -3.41 -1.23 -12.57
N VAL A 4 -4.42 -1.35 -11.71
CA VAL A 4 -4.68 -0.36 -10.65
C VAL A 4 -4.20 -0.96 -9.34
N TRP A 5 -3.34 -0.23 -8.65
CA TRP A 5 -2.86 -0.65 -7.34
C TRP A 5 -3.63 0.06 -6.23
N GLU A 6 -3.75 -0.61 -5.11
CA GLU A 6 -4.35 -0.13 -3.88
C GLU A 6 -3.24 -0.02 -2.84
N LEU A 7 -3.06 1.18 -2.30
CA LEU A 7 -2.05 1.53 -1.32
C LEU A 7 -2.72 1.88 0.00
N ASP A 8 -2.36 1.12 1.03
CA ASP A 8 -2.71 1.39 2.41
C ASP A 8 -1.46 1.78 3.19
N PHE A 9 -1.54 2.92 3.88
CA PHE A 9 -0.45 3.41 4.72
C PHE A 9 -0.98 3.82 6.09
N TYR A 10 -0.64 3.05 7.12
CA TYR A 10 -1.16 3.26 8.46
C TYR A 10 -0.19 2.82 9.55
N SER A 11 -0.40 3.35 10.76
CA SER A 11 0.35 2.93 11.94
C SER A 11 -0.28 1.68 12.56
N ARG A 12 0.52 0.65 12.76
CA ARG A 12 0.14 -0.54 13.52
C ARG A 12 0.38 -0.27 15.01
N PRO A 13 -0.51 -0.68 15.91
CA PRO A 13 -0.28 -0.65 17.35
C PRO A 13 0.67 -1.79 17.79
N ILE A 14 1.67 -2.11 16.97
CA ILE A 14 2.73 -3.07 17.31
C ILE A 14 3.80 -2.28 18.04
N LEU A 15 4.13 -2.72 19.25
CA LEU A 15 5.15 -2.11 20.09
C LEU A 15 6.49 -2.76 19.78
N ASP A 16 7.41 -2.00 19.22
CA ASP A 16 8.81 -2.41 19.18
C ASP A 16 9.44 -2.48 20.57
N GLU A 17 10.66 -3.02 20.65
CA GLU A 17 11.53 -2.95 21.84
C GLU A 17 11.67 -1.51 22.41
N ARG A 18 11.42 -0.49 21.57
CA ARG A 18 11.43 0.94 21.94
C ARG A 18 10.04 1.53 22.26
N ASN A 19 9.00 0.71 22.35
CA ASN A 19 7.62 1.07 22.68
C ASN A 19 7.00 2.14 21.74
N LYS A 20 7.44 2.16 20.48
CA LYS A 20 6.96 3.10 19.44
C LYS A 20 6.10 2.38 18.42
N LYS A 21 5.12 3.10 17.87
CA LYS A 21 4.25 2.61 16.79
C LYS A 21 5.08 2.40 15.52
N ARG A 22 4.93 1.23 14.89
CA ARG A 22 5.43 0.98 13.53
C ARG A 22 4.41 1.42 12.49
N TRP A 23 4.91 1.87 11.36
CA TRP A 23 4.11 2.15 10.18
C TRP A 23 4.24 0.98 9.21
N GLU A 24 3.16 0.72 8.48
CA GLU A 24 3.11 -0.34 7.48
C GLU A 24 2.60 0.26 6.18
N VAL A 25 3.37 0.07 5.11
CA VAL A 25 2.96 0.30 3.72
C VAL A 25 2.50 -1.04 3.18
N LEU A 26 1.23 -1.14 2.79
CA LEU A 26 0.70 -2.23 1.99
C LEU A 26 0.37 -1.72 0.60
N ILE A 27 0.79 -2.47 -0.41
CA ILE A 27 0.44 -2.26 -1.81
C ILE A 27 -0.11 -3.56 -2.34
N SER A 28 -1.28 -3.53 -2.95
CA SER A 28 -1.89 -4.69 -3.60
C SER A 28 -2.42 -4.33 -4.97
N GLU A 29 -2.35 -5.26 -5.90
CA GLU A 29 -3.06 -5.13 -7.17
C GLU A 29 -4.57 -5.27 -6.93
N GLY A 30 -5.37 -4.32 -7.42
CA GLY A 30 -6.82 -4.36 -7.31
C GLY A 30 -7.44 -5.36 -8.30
N LEU A 31 -8.52 -6.04 -7.89
CA LEU A 31 -9.27 -6.92 -8.80
C LEU A 31 -9.78 -6.11 -9.99
N GLN A 32 -9.32 -6.46 -11.19
CA GLN A 32 -9.84 -5.92 -12.45
C GLN A 32 -11.04 -6.72 -12.96
N THR A 33 -11.17 -7.99 -12.58
CA THR A 33 -12.24 -8.89 -13.03
C THR A 33 -12.71 -9.80 -11.89
N VAL A 34 -14.02 -10.12 -11.85
CA VAL A 34 -14.65 -10.96 -10.81
C VAL A 34 -14.07 -12.38 -10.76
N ASP A 35 -13.50 -12.86 -11.86
CA ASP A 35 -12.84 -14.18 -11.98
C ASP A 35 -11.37 -14.23 -11.52
N THR A 36 -10.79 -13.11 -11.10
CA THR A 36 -9.37 -13.12 -10.67
C THR A 36 -9.23 -13.67 -9.26
N ASP A 37 -8.48 -14.77 -9.13
CA ASP A 37 -8.09 -15.32 -7.83
C ASP A 37 -7.37 -14.25 -6.99
N PRO A 38 -7.94 -13.83 -5.86
CA PRO A 38 -7.35 -12.78 -5.05
C PRO A 38 -5.99 -13.17 -4.46
N GLU A 39 -5.68 -14.46 -4.35
CA GLU A 39 -4.39 -14.97 -3.86
C GLU A 39 -3.25 -14.87 -4.87
N LYS A 40 -3.55 -14.74 -6.17
CA LYS A 40 -2.54 -14.55 -7.23
C LYS A 40 -2.21 -13.08 -7.49
N LEU A 41 -2.94 -12.17 -6.85
CA LEU A 41 -2.68 -10.73 -6.97
C LEU A 41 -1.34 -10.37 -6.35
N PHE A 42 -0.63 -9.45 -6.99
CA PHE A 42 0.60 -8.92 -6.46
C PHE A 42 0.33 -8.21 -5.12
N ARG A 43 1.15 -8.51 -4.12
CA ARG A 43 1.06 -7.93 -2.78
C ARG A 43 2.46 -7.63 -2.28
N TYR A 44 2.63 -6.41 -1.80
CA TYR A 44 3.87 -5.92 -1.23
C TYR A 44 3.56 -5.29 0.13
N SER A 45 4.37 -5.60 1.14
CA SER A 45 4.26 -5.04 2.47
C SER A 45 5.63 -4.65 3.00
N LYS A 46 5.77 -3.41 3.49
CA LYS A 46 7.00 -2.91 4.10
C LYS A 46 6.71 -2.19 5.40
N PHE A 47 7.45 -2.55 6.44
CA PHE A 47 7.40 -1.86 7.73
C PHE A 47 8.38 -0.70 7.74
N LEU A 48 7.92 0.46 8.21
CA LEU A 48 8.71 1.67 8.39
C LEU A 48 8.68 2.07 9.86
N SER A 49 9.79 2.56 10.39
CA SER A 49 9.80 3.17 11.72
C SER A 49 9.17 4.58 11.67
N ASN A 50 8.75 5.11 12.82
CA ASN A 50 8.12 6.43 12.88
C ASN A 50 9.04 7.59 12.39
N THR A 51 10.36 7.39 12.37
CA THR A 51 11.32 8.38 11.88
C THR A 51 11.48 8.32 10.35
N GLU A 52 11.14 7.19 9.74
CA GLU A 52 11.27 6.90 8.31
C GLU A 52 9.97 7.21 7.54
N VAL A 53 8.93 7.69 8.22
CA VAL A 53 7.66 8.05 7.57
C VAL A 53 7.80 9.38 6.83
N ASN A 54 8.26 9.31 5.60
CA ASN A 54 8.40 10.45 4.72
C ASN A 54 8.05 10.07 3.26
N SER A 55 7.95 11.08 2.38
CA SER A 55 7.62 10.86 0.97
C SER A 55 8.74 10.16 0.18
N ILE A 56 9.99 10.26 0.63
CA ILE A 56 11.16 9.63 0.00
C ILE A 56 11.11 8.11 0.22
N GLU A 57 10.91 7.68 1.46
CA GLU A 57 10.79 6.26 1.82
C GLU A 57 9.54 5.63 1.19
N LEU A 58 8.42 6.36 1.14
CA LEU A 58 7.23 5.87 0.46
C LEU A 58 7.48 5.69 -1.05
N LYS A 59 8.17 6.64 -1.68
CA LYS A 59 8.57 6.54 -3.08
C LYS A 59 9.47 5.33 -3.32
N THR A 60 10.49 5.13 -2.48
CA THR A 60 11.37 3.96 -2.54
C THR A 60 10.58 2.66 -2.38
N ALA A 61 9.64 2.60 -1.44
CA ALA A 61 8.78 1.43 -1.25
C ALA A 61 7.88 1.16 -2.48
N ILE A 62 7.33 2.19 -3.12
CA ILE A 62 6.57 2.04 -4.36
C ILE A 62 7.48 1.56 -5.50
N GLN A 63 8.71 2.08 -5.60
CA GLN A 63 9.67 1.65 -6.62
C GLN A 63 10.07 0.19 -6.44
N GLU A 64 10.39 -0.23 -5.21
CA GLU A 64 10.65 -1.64 -4.87
C GLU A 64 9.47 -2.54 -5.22
N ALA A 65 8.24 -2.06 -5.00
CA ALA A 65 7.04 -2.78 -5.39
C ALA A 65 6.90 -2.90 -6.92
N ILE A 66 7.23 -1.85 -7.68
CA ILE A 66 7.25 -1.86 -9.16
C ILE A 66 8.30 -2.84 -9.68
N ASP A 67 9.47 -2.89 -9.06
CA ASP A 67 10.56 -3.77 -9.48
C ASP A 67 10.24 -5.26 -9.19
N GLN A 68 9.44 -5.53 -8.14
CA GLN A 68 8.97 -6.88 -7.83
C GLN A 68 7.73 -7.30 -8.63
N ALA A 69 6.95 -6.33 -9.10
CA ALA A 69 5.76 -6.60 -9.87
C ALA A 69 6.11 -6.95 -11.33
N PRO A 70 5.36 -7.86 -11.97
CA PRO A 70 5.57 -8.19 -13.38
C PRO A 70 5.24 -7.03 -14.33
N ALA A 71 4.43 -6.07 -13.89
CA ALA A 71 4.06 -4.89 -14.67
C ALA A 71 3.86 -3.66 -13.76
N PRO A 72 4.25 -2.46 -14.22
CA PRO A 72 4.02 -1.23 -13.48
C PRO A 72 2.54 -0.84 -13.46
N PRO A 73 2.06 -0.20 -12.38
CA PRO A 73 0.67 0.26 -12.28
C PRO A 73 0.42 1.46 -13.17
N SER A 74 -0.79 1.55 -13.71
CA SER A 74 -1.25 2.77 -14.39
C SER A 74 -1.82 3.80 -13.42
N ARG A 75 -2.32 3.38 -12.26
CA ARG A 75 -2.88 4.27 -11.24
C ARG A 75 -2.73 3.64 -9.86
N ILE A 76 -2.47 4.46 -8.85
CA ILE A 76 -2.50 4.08 -7.45
C ILE A 76 -3.73 4.71 -6.78
N ARG A 77 -4.51 3.86 -6.10
CA ARG A 77 -5.63 4.25 -5.26
C ARG A 77 -5.22 4.15 -3.80
N PHE A 78 -5.62 5.10 -2.98
CA PHE A 78 -5.38 5.06 -1.54
C PHE A 78 -6.68 5.41 -0.78
N PHE A 79 -6.83 4.87 0.43
CA PHE A 79 -8.06 5.00 1.19
C PHE A 79 -7.98 6.06 2.31
N ARG A 80 -6.77 6.40 2.76
CA ARG A 80 -6.55 7.25 3.94
C ARG A 80 -6.25 8.70 3.55
N PHE A 81 -7.11 9.60 4.02
CA PHE A 81 -6.93 11.06 3.83
C PHE A 81 -5.75 11.62 4.62
N SER A 82 -5.44 11.07 5.80
CA SER A 82 -4.39 11.62 6.70
C SER A 82 -3.01 11.70 6.05
N MET A 83 -2.74 10.85 5.06
CA MET A 83 -1.45 10.77 4.37
C MET A 83 -1.54 11.20 2.89
N GLN A 84 -2.66 11.80 2.49
CA GLN A 84 -2.94 12.14 1.08
C GLN A 84 -1.84 12.99 0.46
N ASN A 85 -1.41 14.07 1.12
CA ASN A 85 -0.39 14.98 0.56
C ASN A 85 0.94 14.26 0.32
N MET A 86 1.33 13.39 1.26
CA MET A 86 2.57 12.62 1.17
C MET A 86 2.51 11.56 0.05
N ILE A 87 1.41 10.82 -0.02
CA ILE A 87 1.17 9.80 -1.04
C ILE A 87 1.10 10.43 -2.43
N THR A 88 0.36 11.54 -2.57
CA THR A 88 0.20 12.25 -3.85
C THR A 88 1.54 12.77 -4.34
N ARG A 89 2.34 13.41 -3.47
CA ARG A 89 3.69 13.89 -3.83
C ARG A 89 4.62 12.74 -4.25
N ALA A 90 4.63 11.62 -3.51
CA ALA A 90 5.45 10.47 -3.88
C ALA A 90 5.05 9.89 -5.24
N CYS A 91 3.74 9.83 -5.54
CA CYS A 91 3.24 9.35 -6.83
C CYS A 91 3.50 10.34 -7.98
N GLU A 92 3.36 11.66 -7.74
CA GLU A 92 3.67 12.71 -8.71
C GLU A 92 5.14 12.66 -9.15
N GLU A 93 6.06 12.45 -8.21
CA GLU A 93 7.49 12.28 -8.50
C GLU A 93 7.80 11.02 -9.31
N LEU A 94 6.94 9.99 -9.24
CA LEU A 94 7.04 8.76 -10.03
C LEU A 94 6.26 8.85 -11.35
N GLY A 95 5.52 9.93 -11.60
CA GLY A 95 4.66 10.09 -12.77
C GLY A 95 3.42 9.18 -12.76
N ILE A 96 3.00 8.68 -11.60
CA ILE A 96 1.86 7.77 -11.45
C ILE A 96 0.65 8.56 -10.97
N ALA A 97 -0.50 8.36 -11.60
CA ALA A 97 -1.73 9.00 -11.17
C ALA A 97 -2.16 8.44 -9.80
N ALA A 98 -2.31 9.32 -8.81
CA ALA A 98 -2.83 8.97 -7.49
C ALA A 98 -4.32 9.33 -7.38
N SER A 99 -5.10 8.52 -6.67
CA SER A 99 -6.50 8.86 -6.37
C SER A 99 -6.94 8.37 -5.02
N ASN A 100 -7.73 9.20 -4.36
CA ASN A 100 -8.39 8.81 -3.14
C ASN A 100 -9.67 8.03 -3.48
N MET A 101 -9.83 6.85 -2.89
CA MET A 101 -11.04 6.03 -2.97
C MET A 101 -11.67 5.96 -1.58
N ARG A 102 -12.89 6.47 -1.41
CA ARG A 102 -13.61 6.41 -0.12
C ARG A 102 -14.21 5.02 0.16
N THR A 103 -14.31 4.18 -0.86
CA THR A 103 -14.89 2.84 -0.78
C THR A 103 -13.77 1.82 -0.69
N TYR A 104 -13.66 1.16 0.46
CA TYR A 104 -12.87 -0.05 0.59
C TYR A 104 -13.52 -1.14 -0.27
N VAL A 105 -12.93 -1.50 -1.42
CA VAL A 105 -13.18 -2.85 -1.93
C VAL A 105 -12.28 -3.73 -1.09
N ILE A 106 -12.76 -4.15 0.09
CA ILE A 106 -12.06 -5.11 0.92
C ILE A 106 -12.14 -6.44 0.17
N VAL A 107 -11.25 -6.63 -0.79
CA VAL A 107 -10.92 -7.95 -1.26
C VAL A 107 -10.08 -8.57 -0.15
N SER A 108 -10.74 -9.42 0.63
CA SER A 108 -10.17 -10.26 1.68
C SER A 108 -10.28 -9.72 3.11
N MET A 109 -11.44 -9.99 3.69
CA MET A 109 -11.66 -10.19 5.14
C MET A 109 -10.67 -11.19 5.80
N LYS A 110 -9.76 -11.86 5.08
CA LYS A 110 -8.75 -12.75 5.69
C LYS A 110 -7.46 -12.05 6.13
N PHE A 111 -7.14 -10.85 5.66
CA PHE A 111 -5.86 -10.21 6.04
C PHE A 111 -5.85 -9.69 7.48
N LEU A 112 -7.00 -9.25 8.02
CA LEU A 112 -7.12 -8.82 9.42
C LEU A 112 -7.08 -10.00 10.40
N GLN A 113 -7.44 -11.21 9.98
CA GLN A 113 -7.47 -12.38 10.85
C GLN A 113 -6.16 -13.17 10.88
N CYS A 114 -5.36 -13.12 9.80
CA CYS A 114 -4.12 -13.90 9.71
C CYS A 114 -2.91 -13.24 10.40
N MET A 115 -2.89 -11.90 10.53
CA MET A 115 -1.78 -11.16 11.15
C MET A 115 -2.01 -10.84 12.64
N ALA A 116 -3.14 -11.25 13.23
CA ALA A 116 -3.42 -11.15 14.67
C ALA A 116 -2.99 -12.40 15.45
N LYS A 117 -2.39 -13.39 14.77
CA LYS A 117 -1.75 -14.57 15.36
C LYS A 117 -0.35 -14.75 14.77
N ARG A 118 0.59 -13.91 15.18
CA ARG A 118 2.02 -14.26 15.25
C ARG A 118 2.67 -13.39 16.31
#